data_AF-A0A6L9GAK0-F1
#
_entry.id   AF-A0A6L9GAK0-F1
#
_cell.length_a   1.000
_cell.length_b   1.000
_cell.length_c   1.000
_cell.angle_alpha   90.00
_cell.angle_beta   90.00
_cell.angle_gamma   90.00
#
_symmetry.space_group_name_H-M   'P 1'
#
loop_
_entity.id
_entity.type
_entity.pdbx_description
1 polymer ?
#
loop_
_entity_poly.entity_id
_entity_poly.type
_entity_poly.pdbx_seq_one_letter_code
_entity_poly.pdbx_strand_id
1 'polypeptide(L)'
;RPFHCILLSKTQEGLKNIYKLVSHAHIDYFYRVPRIPRSLLQKYREGILIGSACDQGEVFETIMQKSEEEAESVAEFYDYIEVQPPANYTNLIEKDLVQN
;
A
#
# COMPACT_ATOMS: atom_id res chain seq x y z
N ARG A 1 3.58 -8.78 -8.39
CA ARG A 1 3.26 -9.23 -7.01
C ARG A 1 2.40 -8.15 -6.37
N PRO A 2 1.32 -8.50 -5.64
CA PRO A 2 0.52 -7.49 -4.94
C PRO A 2 1.25 -6.97 -3.70
N PHE A 3 1.11 -5.68 -3.42
CA PHE A 3 1.55 -5.03 -2.17
C PHE A 3 0.32 -4.50 -1.43
N HIS A 4 0.44 -4.33 -0.12
CA HIS A 4 -0.61 -3.68 0.67
C HIS A 4 -0.52 -2.15 0.54
N CYS A 5 -1.67 -1.49 0.62
CA CYS A 5 -1.81 -0.04 0.76
C CYS A 5 -3.10 0.26 1.53
N ILE A 6 -3.17 1.41 2.21
CA ILE A 6 -4.40 1.86 2.89
C ILE A 6 -5.05 2.96 2.07
N LEU A 7 -6.36 2.87 1.85
CA LEU A 7 -7.15 3.89 1.19
C LEU A 7 -8.10 4.54 2.21
N LEU A 8 -7.92 5.84 2.47
CA LEU A 8 -8.79 6.62 3.33
C LEU A 8 -9.61 7.60 2.49
N SER A 9 -10.93 7.50 2.59
CA SER A 9 -11.81 8.45 1.91
C SER A 9 -11.83 9.80 2.64
N LYS A 10 -11.52 10.88 1.92
CA LYS A 10 -11.63 12.27 2.40
C LYS A 10 -13.00 12.89 2.09
N THR A 11 -13.66 12.41 1.04
CA THR A 11 -14.88 13.02 0.49
C THR A 11 -15.88 11.95 0.07
N GLN A 12 -17.13 12.34 -0.20
CA GLN A 12 -18.14 11.42 -0.72
C GLN A 12 -17.78 10.84 -2.10
N GLU A 13 -17.11 11.60 -2.97
CA GLU A 13 -16.62 11.06 -4.25
C GLU A 13 -15.48 10.07 -4.02
N GLY A 14 -14.60 10.31 -3.03
CA GLY A 14 -13.59 9.35 -2.60
C GLY A 14 -14.19 8.01 -2.18
N LEU A 15 -15.28 8.04 -1.40
CA LEU A 15 -15.99 6.83 -0.96
C LEU A 15 -16.56 6.06 -2.16
N LYS A 16 -17.20 6.78 -3.09
CA LYS A 16 -17.73 6.21 -4.33
C LYS A 16 -16.61 5.61 -5.19
N ASN A 17 -15.44 6.25 -5.24
CA ASN A 17 -14.27 5.75 -5.93
C ASN A 17 -13.72 4.47 -5.29
N ILE A 18 -13.67 4.39 -3.95
CA ILE A 18 -13.33 3.14 -3.25
C ILE A 18 -14.32 2.03 -3.61
N TYR A 19 -15.63 2.30 -3.68
CA TYR A 19 -16.60 1.28 -4.13
C TYR A 19 -16.34 0.80 -5.56
N LYS A 20 -16.02 1.70 -6.50
CA LYS A 20 -15.62 1.32 -7.87
C LYS A 20 -14.37 0.44 -7.84
N LEU A 21 -13.35 0.82 -7.07
CA LEU A 21 -12.09 0.09 -6.93
C LEU A 21 -12.32 -1.32 -6.38
N VAL A 22 -13.14 -1.47 -5.32
CA VAL A 22 -13.51 -2.77 -4.75
C VAL A 22 -14.25 -3.62 -5.78
N SER A 23 -15.22 -3.06 -6.49
CA SER A 23 -15.94 -3.78 -7.55
C SER A 23 -15.01 -4.27 -8.66
N HIS A 24 -14.16 -3.40 -9.20
CA HIS A 24 -13.17 -3.78 -10.21
C HIS A 24 -12.19 -4.84 -9.70
N ALA A 25 -11.74 -4.74 -8.44
CA ALA A 25 -10.82 -5.71 -7.84
C ALA A 25 -11.42 -7.12 -7.78
N HIS A 26 -12.74 -7.23 -7.57
CA HIS A 26 -13.45 -8.50 -7.46
C HIS A 26 -13.96 -9.05 -8.79
N ILE A 27 -14.27 -8.19 -9.76
CA ILE A 27 -14.89 -8.60 -11.03
C ILE A 27 -13.83 -8.71 -12.14
N ASP A 28 -13.06 -7.65 -12.37
CA ASP A 28 -12.19 -7.55 -13.54
C ASP A 28 -10.75 -7.99 -13.26
N TYR A 29 -10.27 -7.76 -12.03
CA TYR A 29 -8.86 -7.96 -11.66
C TYR A 29 -8.63 -9.09 -10.67
N PHE A 30 -9.67 -9.84 -10.31
CA PHE A 30 -9.56 -10.99 -9.44
C PHE A 30 -8.64 -12.06 -10.05
N TYR A 31 -7.76 -12.62 -9.23
CA TYR A 31 -6.95 -13.77 -9.61
C TYR A 31 -7.08 -14.88 -8.57
N ARG A 32 -6.20 -14.90 -7.56
CA ARG A 32 -6.36 -15.70 -6.34
C ARG A 32 -6.91 -14.87 -5.18
N VAL A 33 -6.67 -13.57 -5.23
CA VAL A 33 -7.16 -12.55 -4.31
C VAL A 33 -7.58 -11.32 -5.14
N PRO A 34 -8.53 -10.51 -4.64
CA PRO A 34 -8.85 -9.22 -5.25
C PRO A 34 -7.61 -8.33 -5.25
N ARG A 35 -7.37 -7.63 -6.37
CA ARG A 35 -6.20 -6.75 -6.53
C ARG A 35 -6.54 -5.56 -7.41
N ILE A 36 -5.82 -4.47 -7.21
CA ILE A 36 -6.05 -3.20 -7.92
C ILE A 36 -4.76 -2.83 -8.67
N PRO A 37 -4.78 -2.70 -10.01
CA PRO A 37 -3.65 -2.12 -10.74
C PRO A 37 -3.40 -0.67 -10.29
N ARG A 38 -2.13 -0.28 -10.14
CA ARG A 38 -1.77 1.11 -9.75
C ARG A 38 -2.37 2.17 -10.66
N SER A 39 -2.44 1.90 -11.98
CA SER A 39 -3.08 2.80 -12.94
C SER A 39 -4.58 3.00 -12.68
N LEU A 40 -5.28 1.95 -12.24
CA LEU A 40 -6.70 2.04 -11.87
C LEU A 40 -6.87 2.84 -10.57
N LEU A 41 -5.99 2.62 -9.61
CA LEU A 41 -5.96 3.39 -8.36
C LEU A 41 -5.71 4.88 -8.64
N GLN A 42 -4.76 5.21 -9.51
CA GLN A 42 -4.52 6.60 -9.93
C GLN A 42 -5.74 7.21 -10.63
N LYS A 43 -6.41 6.45 -11.50
CA LYS A 43 -7.64 6.89 -12.18
C LYS A 43 -8.77 7.26 -11.21
N TYR A 44 -8.88 6.55 -10.09
CA TYR A 44 -9.91 6.79 -9.07
C TYR A 44 -9.37 7.41 -7.77
N ARG A 45 -8.17 8.04 -7.80
CA ARG A 45 -7.53 8.61 -6.60
C ARG A 45 -8.26 9.83 -6.04
N GLU A 46 -9.09 10.50 -6.84
CA GLU A 46 -9.80 11.69 -6.41
C GLU A 46 -10.58 11.44 -5.11
N GLY A 47 -10.32 12.27 -4.10
CA GLY A 47 -10.97 12.18 -2.79
C GLY A 47 -10.41 11.10 -1.87
N ILE A 48 -9.30 10.43 -2.21
CA ILE A 48 -8.69 9.35 -1.42
C ILE A 48 -7.27 9.75 -0.98
N LEU A 49 -6.93 9.50 0.28
CA LEU A 49 -5.53 9.45 0.75
C LEU A 49 -5.02 8.01 0.67
N ILE A 50 -3.78 7.85 0.22
CA ILE A 50 -3.12 6.56 0.04
C ILE A 50 -1.95 6.45 1.03
N GLY A 51 -2.05 5.50 1.95
CA GLY A 51 -1.02 5.15 2.93
C GLY A 51 -0.15 3.97 2.49
N SER A 52 1.09 3.95 2.97
CA SER A 52 2.09 2.92 2.63
C SER A 52 1.82 1.55 3.26
N ALA A 53 0.84 1.42 4.15
CA ALA A 53 0.46 0.20 4.88
C ALA A 53 1.55 -0.39 5.79
N CYS A 54 1.67 -1.72 5.81
CA CYS A 54 2.46 -2.48 6.78
C CYS A 54 3.77 -3.01 6.19
N ASP A 55 4.33 -4.03 6.83
CA ASP A 55 5.51 -4.78 6.36
C ASP A 55 5.38 -5.39 4.95
N GLN A 56 4.14 -5.65 4.51
CA GLN A 56 3.82 -6.11 3.15
C GLN A 56 3.52 -4.95 2.18
N GLY A 57 3.75 -3.71 2.61
CA GLY A 57 3.65 -2.50 1.80
C GLY A 57 4.88 -2.33 0.91
N GLU A 58 4.70 -1.66 -0.22
CA GLU A 58 5.77 -1.49 -1.21
C GLU A 58 6.96 -0.69 -0.65
N VAL A 59 6.71 0.35 0.15
CA VAL A 59 7.75 1.18 0.78
C VAL A 59 8.59 0.35 1.75
N PHE A 60 7.94 -0.37 2.66
CA PHE A 60 8.63 -1.20 3.67
C PHE A 60 9.42 -2.33 3.01
N GLU A 61 8.85 -2.99 2.00
CA GLU A 61 9.57 -4.05 1.28
C GLU A 61 10.77 -3.50 0.50
N THR A 62 10.65 -2.30 -0.08
CA THR A 62 11.74 -1.66 -0.84
C THR A 62 12.89 -1.28 0.08
N ILE A 63 12.65 -0.63 1.21
CA ILE A 63 13.73 -0.26 2.15
C ILE A 63 14.44 -1.49 2.74
N MET A 64 13.75 -2.62 2.88
CA MET A 64 14.33 -3.86 3.37
C MET A 64 15.20 -4.58 2.31
N GLN A 65 14.89 -4.43 1.03
CA GLN A 65 15.50 -5.23 -0.05
C GLN A 65 16.39 -4.43 -1.01
N LYS A 66 16.32 -3.11 -0.99
CA LYS A 66 16.92 -2.22 -2.00
C LYS A 66 17.62 -1.00 -1.37
N SER A 67 18.02 -0.03 -2.20
CA SER A 67 18.60 1.23 -1.71
C SER A 67 17.55 2.16 -1.11
N GLU A 68 18.03 3.06 -0.25
CA GLU A 68 17.23 4.15 0.33
C GLU A 68 16.67 5.07 -0.76
N GLU A 69 17.47 5.41 -1.78
CA GLU A 69 17.03 6.21 -2.93
C GLU A 69 15.86 5.57 -3.70
N GLU A 70 15.87 4.24 -3.89
CA GLU A 70 14.75 3.53 -4.49
C GLU A 70 13.50 3.56 -3.59
N ALA A 71 13.68 3.45 -2.28
CA ALA A 71 12.60 3.52 -1.31
C ALA A 71 11.97 4.93 -1.26
N GLU A 72 12.78 5.99 -1.35
CA GLU A 72 12.31 7.37 -1.45
C GLU A 72 11.47 7.59 -2.70
N SER A 73 11.95 7.13 -3.87
CA SER A 73 11.20 7.24 -5.12
C SER A 73 9.86 6.49 -5.06
N VAL A 74 9.82 5.33 -4.40
CA VAL A 74 8.58 4.58 -4.16
C VAL A 74 7.65 5.33 -3.21
N ALA A 75 8.19 5.95 -2.16
CA ALA A 75 7.45 6.70 -1.15
C ALA A 75 6.70 7.91 -1.75
N GLU A 76 7.22 8.53 -2.81
CA GLU A 76 6.58 9.67 -3.51
C GLU A 76 5.15 9.38 -4.01
N PHE A 77 4.78 8.11 -4.20
CA PHE A 77 3.43 7.75 -4.62
C PHE A 77 2.38 7.92 -3.50
N TYR A 78 2.79 7.90 -2.24
CA TYR A 78 1.91 7.83 -1.08
C TYR A 78 1.67 9.23 -0.48
N ASP A 79 0.47 9.47 0.05
CA ASP A 79 0.16 10.75 0.69
C ASP A 79 0.69 10.83 2.12
N TYR A 80 0.89 9.67 2.75
CA TYR A 80 1.50 9.55 4.08
C TYR A 80 2.19 8.20 4.22
N ILE A 81 3.23 8.18 5.05
CA ILE A 81 3.99 6.98 5.37
C ILE A 81 3.54 6.46 6.72
N GLU A 82 3.30 5.15 6.79
CA GLU A 82 2.87 4.45 7.99
C GLU A 82 4.06 3.81 8.68
N VAL A 83 4.18 4.07 9.98
CA VAL A 83 5.17 3.44 10.85
C VAL A 83 4.42 2.77 11.98
N GLN A 84 4.60 1.45 12.11
CA GLN A 84 3.99 0.67 13.18
C GLN A 84 4.95 0.50 14.36
N PRO A 85 4.43 0.21 15.57
CA PRO A 85 5.28 -0.11 16.72
C PRO A 85 6.22 -1.29 16.42
N PRO A 86 7.46 -1.32 16.94
CA PRO A 86 8.40 -2.42 16.72
C PRO A 86 7.85 -3.82 17.07
N ALA A 87 6.94 -3.90 18.03
CA ALA A 87 6.25 -5.14 18.41
C ALA A 87 5.43 -5.78 17.27
N ASN A 88 5.03 -5.01 16.26
CA ASN A 88 4.34 -5.54 15.09
C ASN A 88 5.30 -6.26 14.12
N TYR A 89 6.61 -6.02 14.26
CA TYR A 89 7.66 -6.58 13.40
C TYR A 89 8.48 -7.68 14.07
N THR A 90 8.06 -8.20 15.23
CA THR A 90 8.78 -9.25 15.97
C THR A 90 9.15 -10.44 15.09
N ASN A 91 8.23 -10.91 14.23
CA ASN A 91 8.50 -12.01 13.30
C ASN A 91 9.61 -11.74 12.27
N LEU A 92 9.86 -10.46 11.95
CA LEU A 92 10.92 -10.04 11.01
C LEU A 92 12.25 -9.86 11.73
N ILE A 93 12.21 -9.32 12.94
CA ILE A 93 13.37 -9.17 13.83
C ILE A 93 13.92 -10.55 14.20
N GLU A 94 13.06 -11.51 14.56
CA GLU A 94 13.45 -12.89 14.86
C GLU A 94 14.10 -13.63 13.67
N LYS A 95 13.86 -13.15 12.44
CA LYS A 95 14.46 -13.68 11.20
C LYS A 95 15.69 -12.90 10.74
N ASP A 96 16.17 -11.95 11.54
CA ASP A 96 17.27 -11.03 11.22
C ASP A 96 17.06 -10.26 9.90
N LEU A 97 15.80 -10.06 9.49
CA LEU A 97 15.46 -9.31 8.28
C LEU A 97 15.41 -7.79 8.52
N VAL A 98 15.17 -7.39 9.78
CA VAL A 98 15.08 -6.00 10.21
C VAL A 98 15.78 -5.88 11.56
N GLN A 99 16.56 -4.81 11.76
CA GLN A 99 17.24 -4.54 13.02
C GLN A 99 16.37 -3.68 13.94
N ASN A 100 16.59 -3.84 15.26
CA ASN A 100 15.89 -3.11 16.31
C ASN A 100 16.55 -1.75 16.60
#